data_AF-A0A2S9CY12-F1
#
_entry.id   AF-A0A2S9CY12-F1
#
_cell.length_a   1.000
_cell.length_b   1.000
_cell.length_c   1.000
_cell.angle_alpha   90.00
_cell.angle_beta   90.00
_cell.angle_gamma   90.00
#
_symmetry.space_group_name_H-M   'P 1'
#
loop_
_entity.id
_entity.type
_entity.pdbx_description
1 polymer ?
#
loop_
_entity_poly.entity_id
_entity_poly.type
_entity_poly.pdbx_seq_one_letter_code
_entity_poly.pdbx_strand_id
1 'polypeptide(L)'
;MKYIKQSVLLLASTIVLMSFSDRQDKDKREKKEPHEAKISTKKYWPNGAQLVISVSMQFETGGQPEGAESPFSGTPLPKGQPDLPAESWYRYGGNEGIYRMLDLWKKYNIKVTSHVVGTAAEKYPEVAKAIANGGHEIAAHGISWDNQWNKSYSDELNFVKEGVNVVEKITGQKAVGYNCNWLRRSPNTLKVLQELGFLYHIDDVSHDEPFISKVKGKNFVVIPYTLRNNDIVNIEGKHWSPDQFLAQLKFEFDRLYEEGASKRRMMSISFHDRIGGTPAMVHAMEEFIKYTKEKQGVIFMRKDDIAKMVMNDPDTPVDNSEEKFNK
;
A
#
# COMPACT_ATOMS: atom_id res chain seq x y z
N MET A 1 4.62 -54.87 38.35
CA MET A 1 3.22 -55.36 38.46
C MET A 1 2.49 -54.97 37.18
N LYS A 2 2.02 -55.98 36.43
CA LYS A 2 1.10 -55.97 35.27
C LYS A 2 1.40 -55.16 33.99
N TYR A 3 1.84 -55.95 33.00
CA TYR A 3 1.68 -55.87 31.53
C TYR A 3 0.31 -55.37 31.03
N ILE A 4 0.27 -54.85 29.79
CA ILE A 4 -0.45 -55.45 28.64
C ILE A 4 0.07 -54.87 27.30
N LYS A 5 0.31 -55.79 26.37
CA LYS A 5 0.71 -55.63 24.97
C LYS A 5 -0.48 -55.19 24.10
N GLN A 6 -0.26 -54.43 23.03
CA GLN A 6 -1.14 -54.44 21.87
C GLN A 6 -0.35 -54.73 20.59
N SER A 7 -0.97 -55.57 19.78
CA SER A 7 -0.37 -56.43 18.78
C SER A 7 -0.41 -55.81 17.40
N VAL A 8 0.66 -56.04 16.64
CA VAL A 8 0.77 -55.80 15.20
C VAL A 8 -0.11 -56.82 14.47
N LEU A 9 -0.99 -56.36 13.58
CA LEU A 9 -1.75 -57.22 12.67
C LEU A 9 -1.13 -57.14 11.27
N LEU A 10 -0.41 -58.20 10.88
CA LEU A 10 0.01 -58.48 9.51
C LEU A 10 -1.18 -59.12 8.78
N LEU A 11 -1.65 -58.53 7.68
CA LEU A 11 -2.55 -59.21 6.74
C LEU A 11 -1.73 -59.77 5.58
N ALA A 12 -1.71 -61.10 5.50
CA ALA A 12 -1.08 -61.87 4.45
C ALA A 12 -1.91 -61.83 3.16
N SER A 13 -1.18 -61.69 2.06
CA SER A 13 -1.63 -61.72 0.67
C SER A 13 -1.99 -63.13 0.22
N THR A 14 -3.19 -63.30 -0.35
CA THR A 14 -3.58 -64.53 -1.04
C THR A 14 -3.62 -64.25 -2.54
N ILE A 15 -2.63 -64.79 -3.26
CA ILE A 15 -2.57 -64.79 -4.73
C ILE A 15 -3.41 -65.96 -5.23
N VAL A 16 -4.46 -65.68 -6.01
CA VAL A 16 -5.20 -66.68 -6.78
C VAL A 16 -4.75 -66.56 -8.24
N LEU A 17 -4.05 -67.58 -8.73
CA LEU A 17 -3.73 -67.78 -10.14
C LEU A 17 -4.91 -68.49 -10.81
N MET A 18 -5.58 -67.80 -11.74
CA MET A 18 -6.47 -68.42 -12.72
C MET A 18 -5.95 -68.11 -14.12
N SER A 19 -5.54 -69.17 -14.83
CA SER A 19 -5.16 -69.15 -16.23
C SER A 19 -6.36 -69.49 -17.11
N PHE A 20 -6.75 -68.61 -18.05
CA PHE A 20 -7.53 -69.01 -19.22
C PHE A 20 -7.23 -68.13 -20.44
N SER A 21 -6.62 -68.79 -21.45
CA SER A 21 -6.84 -68.73 -22.90
C SER A 21 -7.10 -67.40 -23.61
N ASP A 22 -6.20 -67.13 -24.56
CA ASP A 22 -6.35 -66.18 -25.67
C ASP A 22 -7.70 -66.28 -26.39
N ARG A 23 -8.34 -65.11 -26.57
CA ARG A 23 -9.18 -64.80 -27.73
C ARG A 23 -8.98 -63.32 -28.08
N GLN A 24 -8.36 -63.09 -29.24
CA GLN A 24 -8.30 -61.79 -29.88
C GLN A 24 -9.71 -61.39 -30.35
N ASP A 25 -10.20 -60.26 -29.86
CA ASP A 25 -11.25 -59.50 -30.54
C ASP A 25 -10.83 -58.03 -30.63
N LYS A 26 -10.80 -57.53 -31.87
CA LYS A 26 -10.31 -56.19 -32.24
C LYS A 26 -11.40 -55.16 -31.99
N ASP A 27 -11.39 -54.53 -30.82
CA ASP A 27 -12.18 -53.31 -30.56
C ASP A 27 -11.28 -52.08 -30.69
N LYS A 28 -11.30 -51.42 -31.86
CA LYS A 28 -10.61 -50.15 -32.11
C LYS A 28 -11.34 -49.02 -31.38
N ARG A 29 -11.06 -48.85 -30.10
CA ARG A 29 -11.39 -47.60 -29.38
C ARG A 29 -10.26 -46.60 -29.61
N GLU A 30 -10.55 -45.56 -30.39
CA GLU A 30 -9.71 -44.37 -30.47
C GLU A 30 -9.49 -43.81 -29.06
N LYS A 31 -8.24 -43.92 -28.57
CA LYS A 31 -7.79 -43.20 -27.39
C LYS A 31 -7.74 -41.72 -27.76
N LYS A 32 -8.78 -40.96 -27.40
CA LYS A 32 -8.67 -39.51 -27.31
C LYS A 32 -7.60 -39.21 -26.25
N GLU A 33 -6.50 -38.61 -26.67
CA GLU A 33 -5.53 -38.02 -25.75
C GLU A 33 -6.26 -37.05 -24.80
N PRO A 34 -5.87 -36.97 -23.51
CA PRO A 34 -6.42 -35.97 -22.63
C PRO A 34 -6.02 -34.62 -23.23
N HIS A 35 -7.01 -33.83 -23.66
CA HIS A 35 -6.82 -32.41 -23.84
C HIS A 35 -6.33 -31.87 -22.50
N GLU A 36 -5.03 -31.63 -22.36
CA GLU A 36 -4.52 -30.68 -21.38
C GLU A 36 -5.25 -29.38 -21.67
N ALA A 37 -6.28 -29.11 -20.87
CA ALA A 37 -6.87 -27.79 -20.81
C ALA A 37 -5.70 -26.88 -20.46
N LYS A 38 -5.23 -26.08 -21.44
CA LYS A 38 -4.42 -24.92 -21.15
C LYS A 38 -5.25 -24.07 -20.20
N ILE A 39 -5.03 -24.23 -18.90
CA ILE A 39 -5.50 -23.29 -17.90
C ILE A 39 -4.80 -22.00 -18.28
N SER A 40 -5.47 -21.19 -19.10
CA SER A 40 -5.12 -19.81 -19.29
C SER A 40 -5.25 -19.18 -17.92
N THR A 41 -4.13 -19.09 -17.19
CA THR A 41 -4.07 -18.33 -15.94
C THR A 41 -4.21 -16.88 -16.35
N LYS A 42 -5.45 -16.43 -16.54
CA LYS A 42 -5.77 -15.04 -16.86
C LYS A 42 -5.04 -14.17 -15.84
N LYS A 43 -4.11 -13.35 -16.32
CA LYS A 43 -3.36 -12.42 -15.48
C LYS A 43 -4.20 -11.15 -15.35
N TYR A 44 -4.42 -10.70 -14.12
CA TYR A 44 -5.22 -9.51 -13.84
C TYR A 44 -4.37 -8.25 -13.67
N TRP A 45 -3.12 -8.42 -13.24
CA TRP A 45 -2.10 -7.38 -13.31
C TRP A 45 -1.24 -7.55 -14.57
N PRO A 46 -0.87 -6.47 -15.28
CA PRO A 46 0.02 -6.54 -16.44
C PRO A 46 1.38 -7.22 -16.17
N ASN A 47 1.91 -7.08 -14.96
CA ASN A 47 3.16 -7.74 -14.54
C ASN A 47 2.97 -9.21 -14.10
N GLY A 48 1.74 -9.72 -14.09
CA GLY A 48 1.43 -11.08 -13.64
C GLY A 48 1.36 -11.29 -12.14
N ALA A 49 1.38 -10.24 -11.32
CA ALA A 49 1.07 -10.37 -9.89
C ALA A 49 -0.35 -10.93 -9.69
N GLN A 50 -0.52 -11.72 -8.64
CA GLN A 50 -1.84 -12.08 -8.10
C GLN A 50 -2.34 -10.96 -7.18
N LEU A 51 -1.45 -10.42 -6.34
CA LEU A 51 -1.75 -9.31 -5.44
C LEU A 51 -0.58 -8.33 -5.42
N VAL A 52 -0.90 -7.04 -5.59
CA VAL A 52 0.05 -5.95 -5.38
C VAL A 52 -0.16 -5.37 -3.99
N ILE A 53 0.91 -5.18 -3.22
CA ILE A 53 0.89 -4.47 -1.94
C ILE A 53 1.61 -3.14 -2.15
N SER A 54 0.98 -2.04 -1.73
CA SER A 54 1.60 -0.72 -1.80
C SER A 54 1.54 -0.01 -0.46
N VAL A 55 2.72 0.35 0.06
CA VAL A 55 2.87 1.02 1.35
C VAL A 55 3.01 2.53 1.11
N SER A 56 2.22 3.31 1.83
CA SER A 56 2.38 4.75 2.02
C SER A 56 3.21 4.98 3.28
N MET A 57 4.34 5.67 3.15
CA MET A 57 5.19 6.07 4.26
C MET A 57 5.14 7.60 4.40
N GLN A 58 4.30 8.09 5.30
CA GLN A 58 4.11 9.53 5.48
C GLN A 58 5.35 10.13 6.17
N PHE A 59 5.94 11.13 5.52
CA PHE A 59 7.00 11.94 6.10
C PHE A 59 6.49 13.37 6.31
N GLU A 60 6.21 13.65 7.57
CA GLU A 60 5.40 14.80 7.95
C GLU A 60 6.00 15.57 9.13
N THR A 61 6.87 14.91 9.90
CA THR A 61 7.61 15.49 11.02
C THR A 61 8.29 16.78 10.60
N GLY A 62 7.90 17.89 11.21
CA GLY A 62 8.40 19.22 10.92
C GLY A 62 7.46 20.09 10.08
N GLY A 63 6.43 19.50 9.45
CA GLY A 63 5.42 20.21 8.65
C GLY A 63 4.07 20.40 9.33
N GLN A 64 3.94 19.97 10.59
CA GLN A 64 2.72 20.12 11.39
C GLN A 64 2.52 21.56 11.90
N PRO A 65 1.27 22.06 11.97
CA PRO A 65 0.95 23.35 12.56
C PRO A 65 1.01 23.32 14.10
N GLU A 66 0.96 24.50 14.72
CA GLU A 66 0.72 24.62 16.17
C GLU A 66 -0.60 23.93 16.55
N GLY A 67 -0.60 23.14 17.63
CA GLY A 67 -1.78 22.42 18.09
C GLY A 67 -2.20 21.24 17.21
N ALA A 68 -1.32 20.77 16.32
CA ALA A 68 -1.56 19.56 15.54
C ALA A 68 -1.87 18.35 16.44
N GLU A 69 -2.63 17.40 15.89
CA GLU A 69 -3.04 16.19 16.61
C GLU A 69 -1.82 15.40 17.13
N SER A 70 -1.89 14.98 18.39
CA SER A 70 -0.85 14.22 19.07
C SER A 70 -1.46 13.44 20.24
N PRO A 71 -0.71 12.54 20.88
CA PRO A 71 -1.17 11.85 22.10
C PRO A 71 -1.54 12.79 23.26
N PHE A 72 -1.14 14.06 23.20
CA PHE A 72 -1.41 15.07 24.23
C PHE A 72 -2.64 15.94 23.91
N SER A 73 -3.26 15.77 22.75
CA SER A 73 -4.39 16.61 22.28
C SER A 73 -5.64 16.53 23.17
N GLY A 74 -5.77 15.50 24.01
CA GLY A 74 -6.84 15.41 25.01
C GLY A 74 -6.74 16.42 26.16
N THR A 75 -5.60 17.10 26.32
CA THR A 75 -5.40 18.14 27.34
C THR A 75 -4.57 19.28 26.72
N PRO A 76 -5.16 20.06 25.80
CA PRO A 76 -4.43 21.07 25.05
C PRO A 76 -3.90 22.17 25.97
N LEU A 77 -2.67 22.61 25.70
CA LEU A 77 -2.08 23.75 26.40
C LEU A 77 -2.74 25.07 25.96
N PRO A 78 -2.66 26.14 26.78
CA PRO A 78 -3.09 27.47 26.37
C PRO A 78 -2.39 27.92 25.08
N LYS A 79 -3.10 28.67 24.23
CA LYS A 79 -2.56 29.19 22.97
C LYS A 79 -1.23 29.93 23.17
N GLY A 80 -0.24 29.66 22.32
CA GLY A 80 1.09 30.27 22.40
C GLY A 80 2.04 29.61 23.41
N GLN A 81 1.60 28.58 24.14
CA GLN A 81 2.50 27.76 24.94
C GLN A 81 3.07 26.61 24.10
N PRO A 82 4.40 26.39 24.09
CA PRO A 82 4.98 25.30 23.33
C PRO A 82 4.67 23.96 24.01
N ASP A 83 4.04 23.05 23.26
CA ASP A 83 3.82 21.67 23.69
C ASP A 83 5.07 20.82 23.42
N LEU A 84 6.06 20.95 24.31
CA LEU A 84 7.37 20.30 24.15
C LEU A 84 7.28 18.76 24.05
N PRO A 85 6.42 18.06 24.82
CA PRO A 85 6.17 16.64 24.62
C PRO A 85 5.61 16.33 23.24
N ALA A 86 4.58 17.04 22.76
CA ALA A 86 4.04 16.84 21.41
C ALA A 86 5.12 17.08 20.35
N GLU A 87 5.89 18.16 20.45
CA GLU A 87 7.01 18.42 19.54
C GLU A 87 8.05 17.30 19.55
N SER A 88 8.37 16.75 20.72
CA SER A 88 9.32 15.64 20.84
C SER A 88 8.79 14.35 20.20
N TRP A 89 7.49 14.10 20.30
CA TRP A 89 6.82 12.98 19.65
C TRP A 89 6.90 13.10 18.12
N TYR A 90 6.70 14.30 17.58
CA TYR A 90 6.98 14.58 16.17
C TYR A 90 8.45 14.32 15.83
N ARG A 91 9.41 14.92 16.56
CA ARG A 91 10.86 14.75 16.30
C ARG A 91 11.28 13.29 16.22
N TYR A 92 10.63 12.38 16.94
CA TYR A 92 10.90 10.94 16.86
C TYR A 92 10.77 10.39 15.41
N GLY A 93 9.80 10.86 14.64
CA GLY A 93 9.60 10.42 13.26
C GLY A 93 10.81 10.69 12.36
N GLY A 94 11.37 11.90 12.43
CA GLY A 94 12.56 12.29 11.68
C GLY A 94 13.87 11.71 12.24
N ASN A 95 14.01 11.64 13.56
CA ASN A 95 15.24 11.16 14.20
C ASN A 95 15.42 9.64 14.11
N GLU A 96 14.32 8.89 14.23
CA GLU A 96 14.35 7.45 14.46
C GLU A 96 13.40 6.70 13.52
N GLY A 97 12.17 7.19 13.39
CA GLY A 97 11.07 6.47 12.75
C GLY A 97 11.31 6.15 11.27
N ILE A 98 11.60 7.17 10.46
CA ILE A 98 11.88 7.01 9.03
C ILE A 98 13.07 6.08 8.82
N TYR A 99 14.20 6.31 9.49
CA TYR A 99 15.41 5.51 9.30
C TYR A 99 15.18 4.03 9.62
N ARG A 100 14.45 3.72 10.69
CA ARG A 100 14.09 2.34 11.05
C ARG A 100 13.23 1.67 9.98
N MET A 101 12.28 2.40 9.39
CA MET A 101 11.50 1.89 8.27
C MET A 101 12.36 1.70 7.02
N LEU A 102 13.26 2.63 6.69
CA LEU A 102 14.18 2.51 5.56
C LEU A 102 15.08 1.27 5.68
N ASP A 103 15.58 0.97 6.88
CA ASP A 103 16.36 -0.25 7.15
C ASP A 103 15.53 -1.52 6.91
N LEU A 104 14.27 -1.54 7.35
CA LEU A 104 13.35 -2.65 7.08
C LEU A 104 13.13 -2.84 5.58
N TRP A 105 12.82 -1.77 4.85
CA TRP A 105 12.58 -1.84 3.41
C TRP A 105 13.82 -2.32 2.66
N LYS A 106 15.00 -1.84 3.04
CA LYS A 106 16.28 -2.28 2.49
C LYS A 106 16.53 -3.77 2.75
N LYS A 107 16.29 -4.25 3.98
CA LYS A 107 16.46 -5.67 4.36
C LYS A 107 15.67 -6.61 3.46
N TYR A 108 14.48 -6.21 3.04
CA TYR A 108 13.59 -7.02 2.21
C TYR A 108 13.58 -6.65 0.72
N ASN A 109 14.43 -5.70 0.30
CA ASN A 109 14.46 -5.11 -1.04
C ASN A 109 13.09 -4.60 -1.52
N ILE A 110 12.35 -3.96 -0.62
CA ILE A 110 11.04 -3.36 -0.90
C ILE A 110 11.24 -1.87 -1.18
N LYS A 111 10.54 -1.34 -2.19
CA LYS A 111 10.44 0.11 -2.42
C LYS A 111 9.02 0.56 -2.17
N VAL A 112 8.86 1.54 -1.29
CA VAL A 112 7.58 2.16 -0.94
C VAL A 112 7.43 3.55 -1.56
N THR A 113 6.23 4.12 -1.43
CA THR A 113 5.96 5.52 -1.76
C THR A 113 5.93 6.34 -0.49
N SER A 114 6.78 7.34 -0.38
CA SER A 114 6.73 8.30 0.72
C SER A 114 6.00 9.56 0.28
N HIS A 115 4.99 9.99 1.04
CA HIS A 115 4.36 11.29 0.79
C HIS A 115 5.01 12.30 1.72
N VAL A 116 5.64 13.29 1.11
CA VAL A 116 6.55 14.21 1.78
C VAL A 116 5.91 15.59 1.82
N VAL A 117 5.78 16.12 3.04
CA VAL A 117 5.37 17.52 3.26
C VAL A 117 6.57 18.44 2.98
N GLY A 118 6.36 19.51 2.23
CA GLY A 118 7.45 20.40 1.81
C GLY A 118 8.24 21.00 2.98
N THR A 119 7.55 21.58 3.96
CA THR A 119 8.16 22.14 5.18
C THR A 119 8.84 21.10 6.07
N ALA A 120 8.36 19.85 6.08
CA ALA A 120 9.07 18.74 6.73
C ALA A 120 10.40 18.44 6.03
N ALA A 121 10.43 18.44 4.70
CA ALA A 121 11.64 18.27 3.92
C ALA A 121 12.63 19.44 4.11
N GLU A 122 12.17 20.68 4.22
CA GLU A 122 13.04 21.82 4.52
C GLU A 122 13.68 21.71 5.90
N LYS A 123 12.91 21.23 6.88
CA LYS A 123 13.39 21.08 8.25
C LYS A 123 14.35 19.91 8.43
N TYR A 124 14.11 18.79 7.72
CA TYR A 124 14.96 17.60 7.75
C TYR A 124 15.36 17.14 6.33
N PRO A 125 16.19 17.94 5.63
CA PRO A 125 16.56 17.65 4.24
C PRO A 125 17.35 16.34 4.10
N GLU A 126 18.09 15.94 5.13
CA GLU A 126 18.80 14.66 5.19
C GLU A 126 17.85 13.45 5.22
N VAL A 127 16.69 13.57 5.88
CA VAL A 127 15.68 12.51 5.91
C VAL A 127 15.04 12.37 4.54
N ALA A 128 14.62 13.48 3.92
CA ALA A 128 14.06 13.48 2.56
C ALA A 128 15.06 12.89 1.54
N LYS A 129 16.35 13.26 1.63
CA LYS A 129 17.40 12.67 0.80
C LYS A 129 17.61 11.19 1.08
N ALA A 130 17.55 10.74 2.33
CA ALA A 130 17.68 9.33 2.67
C ALA A 130 16.57 8.49 2.04
N ILE A 131 15.33 8.97 2.07
CA ILE A 131 14.18 8.34 1.39
C ILE A 131 14.46 8.22 -0.11
N ALA A 132 14.83 9.34 -0.75
CA ALA A 132 15.10 9.38 -2.19
C ALA A 132 16.27 8.47 -2.60
N ASN A 133 17.40 8.55 -1.89
CA ASN A 133 18.60 7.73 -2.13
C ASN A 133 18.35 6.24 -1.86
N GLY A 134 17.37 5.92 -1.00
CA GLY A 134 16.87 4.57 -0.80
C GLY A 134 16.12 4.01 -2.02
N GLY A 135 15.86 4.81 -3.06
CA GLY A 135 15.11 4.42 -4.25
C GLY A 135 13.60 4.35 -4.02
N HIS A 136 13.11 4.93 -2.92
CA HIS A 136 11.69 5.10 -2.68
C HIS A 136 11.13 6.20 -3.56
N GLU A 137 9.85 6.12 -3.87
CA GLU A 137 9.16 7.22 -4.56
C GLU A 137 8.98 8.40 -3.60
N ILE A 138 9.22 9.60 -4.13
CA ILE A 138 8.88 10.87 -3.48
C ILE A 138 7.56 11.38 -4.08
N ALA A 139 6.46 11.16 -3.37
CA ALA A 139 5.15 11.73 -3.68
C ALA A 139 4.94 13.01 -2.86
N ALA A 140 4.12 13.93 -3.37
CA ALA A 140 3.87 15.21 -2.71
C ALA A 140 2.70 15.14 -1.73
N HIS A 141 2.84 15.86 -0.61
CA HIS A 141 1.82 15.98 0.44
C HIS A 141 1.56 17.44 0.85
N GLY A 142 1.56 18.34 -0.14
CA GLY A 142 1.45 19.78 0.07
C GLY A 142 2.72 20.43 0.65
N ILE A 143 2.74 21.76 0.72
CA ILE A 143 3.84 22.50 1.38
C ILE A 143 3.78 22.35 2.91
N SER A 144 2.59 22.22 3.49
CA SER A 144 2.35 22.03 4.93
C SER A 144 1.09 21.20 5.16
N TRP A 145 0.83 20.81 6.41
CA TRP A 145 -0.45 20.24 6.80
C TRP A 145 -1.56 21.28 6.88
N ASP A 146 -2.12 21.62 5.74
CA ASP A 146 -3.21 22.58 5.65
C ASP A 146 -4.40 22.00 4.88
N ASN A 147 -5.58 22.50 5.20
CA ASN A 147 -6.82 22.11 4.56
C ASN A 147 -6.86 22.64 3.12
N GLN A 148 -7.08 21.75 2.16
CA GLN A 148 -7.26 22.13 0.75
C GLN A 148 -8.72 22.27 0.35
N TRP A 149 -9.65 21.61 1.05
CA TRP A 149 -11.07 21.54 0.67
C TRP A 149 -11.78 22.90 0.49
N ASN A 150 -11.26 23.99 1.07
CA ASN A 150 -11.78 25.35 0.93
C ASN A 150 -10.87 26.32 0.17
N LYS A 151 -9.78 25.84 -0.45
CA LYS A 151 -8.87 26.72 -1.19
C LYS A 151 -9.47 27.13 -2.54
N SER A 152 -9.19 28.36 -2.96
CA SER A 152 -9.43 28.77 -4.34
C SER A 152 -8.51 27.99 -5.29
N TYR A 153 -8.85 27.94 -6.58
CA TYR A 153 -8.02 27.26 -7.58
C TYR A 153 -6.57 27.80 -7.58
N SER A 154 -6.40 29.13 -7.52
CA SER A 154 -5.08 29.76 -7.54
C SER A 154 -4.29 29.46 -6.27
N ASP A 155 -4.93 29.48 -5.11
CA ASP A 155 -4.26 29.20 -3.84
C ASP A 155 -3.86 27.73 -3.76
N GLU A 156 -4.72 26.82 -4.20
CA GLU A 156 -4.41 25.39 -4.25
C GLU A 156 -3.30 25.09 -5.26
N LEU A 157 -3.32 25.71 -6.45
CA LEU A 157 -2.25 25.57 -7.44
C LEU A 157 -0.90 26.01 -6.88
N ASN A 158 -0.85 27.17 -6.21
CA ASN A 158 0.38 27.67 -5.59
C ASN A 158 0.82 26.77 -4.44
N PHE A 159 -0.10 26.34 -3.59
CA PHE A 159 0.16 25.46 -2.44
C PHE A 159 0.80 24.14 -2.87
N VAL A 160 0.24 23.47 -3.88
CA VAL A 160 0.79 22.22 -4.42
C VAL A 160 2.15 22.46 -5.07
N LYS A 161 2.23 23.48 -5.94
CA LYS A 161 3.44 23.80 -6.71
C LYS A 161 4.63 24.12 -5.81
N GLU A 162 4.41 24.90 -4.76
CA GLU A 162 5.44 25.26 -3.79
C GLU A 162 5.99 24.02 -3.08
N GLY A 163 5.11 23.15 -2.56
CA GLY A 163 5.52 21.91 -1.90
C GLY A 163 6.34 21.01 -2.81
N VAL A 164 5.90 20.82 -4.06
CA VAL A 164 6.64 20.00 -5.05
C VAL A 164 8.01 20.58 -5.33
N ASN A 165 8.11 21.89 -5.60
CA ASN A 165 9.38 22.54 -5.95
C ASN A 165 10.41 22.43 -4.82
N VAL A 166 9.97 22.61 -3.57
CA VAL A 166 10.82 22.48 -2.38
C VAL A 166 11.39 21.06 -2.28
N VAL A 167 10.52 20.04 -2.37
CA VAL A 167 10.92 18.65 -2.24
C VAL A 167 11.81 18.21 -3.41
N GLU A 168 11.49 18.62 -4.64
CA GLU A 168 12.30 18.32 -5.83
C GLU A 168 13.69 18.95 -5.73
N LYS A 169 13.79 20.19 -5.25
CA LYS A 169 15.09 20.86 -5.02
C LYS A 169 15.98 20.10 -4.03
N ILE A 170 15.40 19.45 -3.03
CA ILE A 170 16.12 18.73 -1.97
C ILE A 170 16.51 17.31 -2.42
N THR A 171 15.58 16.62 -3.08
CA THR A 171 15.68 15.19 -3.39
C THR A 171 16.14 14.90 -4.82
N GLY A 172 16.03 15.86 -5.72
CA GLY A 172 16.22 15.67 -7.16
C GLY A 172 15.13 14.85 -7.85
N GLN A 173 14.08 14.42 -7.12
CA GLN A 173 12.98 13.64 -7.67
C GLN A 173 11.74 14.52 -7.85
N LYS A 174 11.21 14.55 -9.06
CA LYS A 174 9.93 15.19 -9.36
C LYS A 174 8.77 14.31 -8.91
N ALA A 175 7.91 14.84 -8.04
CA ALA A 175 6.71 14.13 -7.61
C ALA A 175 5.70 13.98 -8.75
N VAL A 176 5.15 12.78 -8.90
CA VAL A 176 4.07 12.46 -9.87
C VAL A 176 2.81 11.92 -9.18
N GLY A 177 2.87 11.72 -7.88
CA GLY A 177 1.78 11.28 -7.01
C GLY A 177 1.45 12.30 -5.94
N TYR A 178 0.17 12.40 -5.58
CA TYR A 178 -0.30 13.35 -4.57
C TYR A 178 -1.20 12.73 -3.51
N ASN A 179 -1.06 13.23 -2.27
CA ASN A 179 -1.98 12.97 -1.16
C ASN A 179 -2.36 14.31 -0.54
N CYS A 180 -3.65 14.58 -0.39
CA CYS A 180 -4.16 15.72 0.36
C CYS A 180 -4.07 15.47 1.86
N ASN A 181 -3.88 16.54 2.64
CA ASN A 181 -4.06 16.48 4.08
C ASN A 181 -5.44 15.88 4.40
N TRP A 182 -5.42 14.82 5.18
CA TRP A 182 -6.58 14.03 5.58
C TRP A 182 -7.51 13.54 4.45
N LEU A 183 -6.97 13.35 3.23
CA LEU A 183 -7.72 13.01 2.01
C LEU A 183 -8.74 14.09 1.59
N ARG A 184 -8.77 15.24 2.28
CA ARG A 184 -9.79 16.27 2.10
C ARG A 184 -9.38 17.24 0.99
N ARG A 185 -9.67 16.80 -0.23
CA ARG A 185 -9.47 17.57 -1.46
C ARG A 185 -10.56 18.62 -1.64
N SER A 186 -10.26 19.61 -2.48
CA SER A 186 -11.25 20.53 -3.04
C SER A 186 -11.80 19.98 -4.37
N PRO A 187 -12.92 20.51 -4.90
CA PRO A 187 -13.35 20.23 -6.27
C PRO A 187 -12.37 20.67 -7.37
N ASN A 188 -11.31 21.42 -7.02
CA ASN A 188 -10.29 21.90 -7.94
C ASN A 188 -9.05 20.99 -7.98
N THR A 189 -8.81 20.19 -6.93
CA THR A 189 -7.54 19.48 -6.72
C THR A 189 -7.10 18.69 -7.94
N LEU A 190 -7.97 17.87 -8.53
CA LEU A 190 -7.61 17.01 -9.66
C LEU A 190 -7.21 17.81 -10.91
N LYS A 191 -7.86 18.97 -11.13
CA LYS A 191 -7.52 19.89 -12.23
C LYS A 191 -6.18 20.58 -11.98
N VAL A 192 -5.91 20.98 -10.74
CA VAL A 192 -4.61 21.53 -10.31
C VAL A 192 -3.50 20.50 -10.51
N LEU A 193 -3.70 19.28 -10.04
CA LEU A 193 -2.74 18.19 -10.18
C LEU A 193 -2.47 17.87 -11.65
N GLN A 194 -3.52 17.83 -12.48
CA GLN A 194 -3.35 17.64 -13.93
C GLN A 194 -2.56 18.79 -14.58
N GLU A 195 -2.80 20.04 -14.19
CA GLU A 195 -2.05 21.20 -14.69
C GLU A 195 -0.57 21.13 -14.33
N LEU A 196 -0.25 20.64 -13.12
CA LEU A 196 1.12 20.45 -12.66
C LEU A 196 1.79 19.16 -13.21
N GLY A 197 1.05 18.35 -13.95
CA GLY A 197 1.57 17.15 -14.62
C GLY A 197 1.67 15.91 -13.72
N PHE A 198 0.88 15.84 -12.65
CA PHE A 198 0.74 14.62 -11.85
C PHE A 198 0.07 13.49 -12.64
N LEU A 199 0.44 12.26 -12.30
CA LEU A 199 -0.11 11.05 -12.90
C LEU A 199 -1.25 10.45 -12.07
N TYR A 200 -1.16 10.59 -10.74
CA TYR A 200 -2.11 9.97 -9.84
C TYR A 200 -2.31 10.74 -8.53
N HIS A 201 -3.41 10.43 -7.84
CA HIS A 201 -3.63 10.78 -6.43
C HIS A 201 -4.09 9.54 -5.64
N ILE A 202 -4.03 9.62 -4.31
CA ILE A 202 -4.47 8.53 -3.42
C ILE A 202 -5.71 8.88 -2.59
N ASP A 203 -6.23 10.10 -2.70
CA ASP A 203 -7.35 10.61 -1.90
C ASP A 203 -8.74 10.02 -2.26
N ASP A 204 -8.83 8.70 -2.29
CA ASP A 204 -10.03 7.90 -2.52
C ASP A 204 -9.94 6.58 -1.73
N VAL A 205 -11.06 6.08 -1.23
CA VAL A 205 -11.13 4.86 -0.40
C VAL A 205 -12.21 3.89 -0.89
N SER A 206 -12.66 4.03 -2.13
CA SER A 206 -13.84 3.35 -2.67
C SER A 206 -13.55 2.06 -3.43
N HIS A 207 -12.28 1.77 -3.74
CA HIS A 207 -11.86 0.60 -4.52
C HIS A 207 -10.72 -0.19 -3.85
N ASP A 208 -10.63 -1.48 -4.20
CA ASP A 208 -9.51 -2.37 -3.84
C ASP A 208 -8.54 -2.60 -5.02
N GLU A 209 -8.64 -1.79 -6.07
CA GLU A 209 -7.75 -1.78 -7.23
C GLU A 209 -7.60 -0.36 -7.78
N PRO A 210 -6.48 -0.01 -8.45
CA PRO A 210 -6.35 1.27 -9.12
C PRO A 210 -7.40 1.44 -10.22
N PHE A 211 -7.87 2.66 -10.40
CA PHE A 211 -8.89 2.99 -11.40
C PHE A 211 -8.57 4.33 -12.08
N ILE A 212 -9.31 4.65 -13.13
CA ILE A 212 -9.20 5.91 -13.87
C ILE A 212 -10.38 6.82 -13.52
N SER A 213 -10.07 8.06 -13.16
CA SER A 213 -11.02 9.17 -13.18
C SER A 213 -10.72 10.06 -14.38
N LYS A 214 -11.75 10.56 -15.06
CA LYS A 214 -11.58 11.52 -16.18
C LYS A 214 -11.50 12.94 -15.64
N VAL A 215 -10.40 13.61 -15.96
CA VAL A 215 -10.16 15.03 -15.64
C VAL A 215 -9.94 15.79 -16.94
N LYS A 216 -10.80 16.76 -17.25
CA LYS A 216 -10.84 17.48 -18.53
C LYS A 216 -10.77 16.53 -19.74
N GLY A 217 -11.49 15.41 -19.65
CA GLY A 217 -11.55 14.35 -20.67
C GLY A 217 -10.32 13.42 -20.75
N LYS A 218 -9.26 13.65 -19.97
CA LYS A 218 -8.04 12.84 -19.95
C LYS A 218 -8.02 11.87 -18.77
N ASN A 219 -7.28 10.76 -18.92
CA ASN A 219 -7.07 9.81 -17.83
C ASN A 219 -6.29 10.46 -16.69
N PHE A 220 -6.74 10.20 -15.47
CA PHE A 220 -6.01 10.50 -14.24
C PHE A 220 -6.13 9.28 -13.33
N VAL A 221 -5.00 8.71 -12.90
CA VAL A 221 -5.04 7.47 -12.12
C VAL A 221 -5.42 7.78 -10.68
N VAL A 222 -6.26 6.93 -10.10
CA VAL A 222 -6.52 6.91 -8.67
C VAL A 222 -5.96 5.62 -8.11
N ILE A 223 -5.11 5.72 -7.09
CA ILE A 223 -4.58 4.58 -6.35
C ILE A 223 -5.24 4.61 -4.96
N PRO A 224 -6.27 3.79 -4.70
CA PRO A 224 -7.03 3.89 -3.46
C PRO A 224 -6.16 3.82 -2.20
N TYR A 225 -6.39 4.75 -1.28
CA TYR A 225 -5.80 4.76 0.05
C TYR A 225 -6.59 3.86 1.02
N THR A 226 -6.12 3.79 2.26
CA THR A 226 -6.72 2.98 3.30
C THR A 226 -6.85 3.78 4.60
N LEU A 227 -8.03 3.73 5.20
CA LEU A 227 -8.24 4.11 6.61
C LEU A 227 -8.24 2.88 7.53
N ARG A 228 -8.50 1.70 6.96
CA ARG A 228 -8.55 0.44 7.71
C ARG A 228 -7.16 -0.07 8.02
N ASN A 229 -6.21 -0.10 7.09
CA ASN A 229 -4.81 -0.50 7.33
C ASN A 229 -3.92 0.73 7.53
N ASN A 230 -4.25 1.51 8.54
CA ASN A 230 -3.64 2.80 8.78
C ASN A 230 -3.27 2.94 10.26
N ASP A 231 -2.00 3.14 10.56
CA ASP A 231 -1.48 3.21 11.92
C ASP A 231 -2.02 4.42 12.70
N ILE A 232 -2.19 5.60 12.08
CA ILE A 232 -2.76 6.76 12.79
C ILE A 232 -4.21 6.49 13.20
N VAL A 233 -4.98 5.79 12.38
CA VAL A 233 -6.38 5.46 12.69
C VAL A 233 -6.46 4.40 13.78
N ASN A 234 -5.65 3.35 13.68
CA ASN A 234 -5.81 2.19 14.55
C ASN A 234 -4.97 2.27 15.82
N ILE A 235 -3.69 2.65 15.72
CA ILE A 235 -2.77 2.72 16.87
C ILE A 235 -3.05 3.98 17.67
N GLU A 236 -2.99 5.17 17.04
CA GLU A 236 -3.21 6.41 17.77
C GLU A 236 -4.70 6.69 18.01
N GLY A 237 -5.55 6.46 17.01
CA GLY A 237 -6.99 6.75 17.11
C GLY A 237 -7.80 5.72 17.92
N LYS A 238 -7.59 4.42 17.68
CA LYS A 238 -8.34 3.33 18.35
C LYS A 238 -7.56 2.60 19.43
N HIS A 239 -6.31 3.01 19.70
CA HIS A 239 -5.44 2.41 20.72
C HIS A 239 -5.23 0.91 20.55
N TRP A 240 -5.07 0.47 19.31
CA TRP A 240 -4.73 -0.91 19.01
C TRP A 240 -3.31 -1.24 19.43
N SER A 241 -3.11 -2.47 19.86
CA SER A 241 -1.78 -3.04 20.01
C SER A 241 -1.19 -3.46 18.65
N PRO A 242 0.15 -3.54 18.51
CA PRO A 242 0.79 -3.96 17.26
C PRO A 242 0.36 -5.35 16.75
N ASP A 243 0.02 -6.28 17.64
CA ASP A 243 -0.50 -7.61 17.27
C ASP A 243 -1.93 -7.55 16.69
N GLN A 244 -2.79 -6.65 17.17
CA GLN A 244 -4.09 -6.40 16.56
C GLN A 244 -3.94 -5.83 15.15
N PHE A 245 -3.01 -4.89 14.97
CA PHE A 245 -2.70 -4.35 13.65
C PHE A 245 -2.16 -5.43 12.70
N LEU A 246 -1.20 -6.25 13.15
CA LEU A 246 -0.67 -7.38 12.39
C LEU A 246 -1.77 -8.39 12.00
N ALA A 247 -2.66 -8.73 12.94
CA ALA A 247 -3.77 -9.65 12.67
C ALA A 247 -4.68 -9.12 11.57
N GLN A 248 -5.04 -7.82 11.62
CA GLN A 248 -5.85 -7.21 10.57
C GLN A 248 -5.14 -7.22 9.21
N LEU A 249 -3.85 -6.88 9.16
CA LEU A 249 -3.08 -6.95 7.92
C LEU A 249 -3.14 -8.36 7.30
N LYS A 250 -2.99 -9.41 8.11
CA LYS A 250 -3.08 -10.81 7.65
C LYS A 250 -4.47 -11.16 7.14
N PHE A 251 -5.53 -10.80 7.88
CA PHE A 251 -6.90 -11.10 7.47
C PHE A 251 -7.28 -10.42 6.16
N GLU A 252 -6.90 -9.15 6.00
CA GLU A 252 -7.18 -8.44 4.76
C GLU A 252 -6.33 -8.97 3.60
N PHE A 253 -5.06 -9.27 3.85
CA PHE A 253 -4.20 -9.90 2.86
C PHE A 253 -4.78 -11.24 2.37
N ASP A 254 -5.18 -12.15 3.27
CA ASP A 254 -5.70 -13.46 2.90
C ASP A 254 -6.94 -13.33 1.99
N ARG A 255 -7.85 -12.42 2.36
CA ARG A 255 -9.05 -12.16 1.56
C ARG A 255 -8.74 -11.56 0.20
N LEU A 256 -7.87 -10.56 0.14
CA LEU A 256 -7.47 -9.92 -1.12
C LEU A 256 -6.65 -10.88 -1.99
N TYR A 257 -5.85 -11.77 -1.39
CA TYR A 257 -5.06 -12.77 -2.10
C TYR A 257 -5.94 -13.83 -2.74
N GLU A 258 -6.94 -14.35 -2.02
CA GLU A 258 -7.96 -15.26 -2.58
C GLU A 258 -8.70 -14.61 -3.75
N GLU A 259 -9.13 -13.35 -3.59
CA GLU A 259 -9.79 -12.61 -4.66
C GLU A 259 -8.88 -12.34 -5.85
N GLY A 260 -7.60 -12.05 -5.59
CA GLY A 260 -6.54 -11.80 -6.57
C GLY A 260 -6.36 -12.92 -7.59
N ALA A 261 -6.77 -14.15 -7.25
CA ALA A 261 -6.76 -15.29 -8.17
C ALA A 261 -7.80 -15.17 -9.29
N SER A 262 -8.78 -14.28 -9.18
CA SER A 262 -9.92 -14.17 -10.11
C SER A 262 -10.25 -12.75 -10.59
N LYS A 263 -9.61 -11.73 -10.01
CA LYS A 263 -9.74 -10.31 -10.37
C LYS A 263 -8.53 -9.53 -9.86
N ARG A 264 -8.29 -8.33 -10.40
CA ARG A 264 -7.19 -7.49 -9.95
C ARG A 264 -7.45 -7.02 -8.51
N ARG A 265 -6.47 -7.17 -7.63
CA ARG A 265 -6.52 -6.66 -6.26
C ARG A 265 -5.22 -6.02 -5.86
N MET A 266 -5.35 -4.96 -5.07
CA MET A 266 -4.29 -4.24 -4.39
C MET A 266 -4.59 -4.17 -2.90
N MET A 267 -3.55 -4.26 -2.08
CA MET A 267 -3.61 -3.93 -0.66
C MET A 267 -2.83 -2.64 -0.41
N SER A 268 -3.51 -1.64 0.16
CA SER A 268 -2.87 -0.42 0.65
C SER A 268 -2.59 -0.54 2.15
N ILE A 269 -1.43 -0.04 2.58
CA ILE A 269 -1.04 0.09 3.99
C ILE A 269 -0.48 1.50 4.17
N SER A 270 -0.84 2.18 5.25
CA SER A 270 -0.29 3.50 5.57
C SER A 270 0.40 3.50 6.93
N PHE A 271 1.60 4.06 6.93
CA PHE A 271 2.41 4.30 8.11
C PHE A 271 2.84 5.75 8.18
N HIS A 272 2.82 6.33 9.38
CA HIS A 272 3.32 7.67 9.64
C HIS A 272 4.64 7.57 10.39
N ASP A 273 5.62 8.39 9.99
CA ASP A 273 6.99 8.43 10.53
C ASP A 273 7.11 8.17 12.04
N ARG A 274 6.37 8.91 12.87
CA ARG A 274 6.40 8.87 14.34
C ARG A 274 5.63 7.71 14.97
N ILE A 275 4.80 6.99 14.21
CA ILE A 275 3.93 5.91 14.68
C ILE A 275 4.42 4.58 14.12
N GLY A 276 4.33 4.40 12.81
CA GLY A 276 4.77 3.21 12.08
C GLY A 276 6.27 2.95 12.17
N GLY A 277 7.06 4.00 12.40
CA GLY A 277 8.50 3.91 12.64
C GLY A 277 8.89 3.47 14.05
N THR A 278 7.95 3.28 14.98
CA THR A 278 8.25 2.78 16.33
C THR A 278 8.68 1.31 16.29
N PRO A 279 9.49 0.83 17.26
CA PRO A 279 10.09 -0.51 17.18
C PRO A 279 9.06 -1.63 17.09
N ALA A 280 7.95 -1.52 17.81
CA ALA A 280 6.91 -2.55 17.82
C ALA A 280 6.10 -2.56 16.51
N MET A 281 5.85 -1.40 15.91
CA MET A 281 5.18 -1.31 14.60
C MET A 281 6.07 -1.80 13.45
N VAL A 282 7.36 -1.48 13.48
CA VAL A 282 8.34 -2.04 12.51
C VAL A 282 8.44 -3.55 12.67
N HIS A 283 8.43 -4.07 13.90
CA HIS A 283 8.39 -5.52 14.14
C HIS A 283 7.11 -6.15 13.55
N ALA A 284 5.94 -5.56 13.80
CA ALA A 284 4.68 -6.04 13.21
C ALA A 284 4.73 -6.04 11.66
N MET A 285 5.26 -4.97 11.05
CA MET A 285 5.40 -4.91 9.60
C MET A 285 6.40 -5.95 9.08
N GLU A 286 7.50 -6.19 9.78
CA GLU A 286 8.45 -7.26 9.44
C GLU A 286 7.78 -8.64 9.44
N GLU A 287 7.00 -8.95 10.48
CA GLU A 287 6.26 -10.21 10.56
C GLU A 287 5.22 -10.34 9.45
N PHE A 288 4.58 -9.24 9.05
CA PHE A 288 3.69 -9.22 7.89
C PHE A 288 4.45 -9.47 6.57
N ILE A 289 5.62 -8.85 6.36
CA ILE A 289 6.45 -9.11 5.17
C ILE A 289 6.84 -10.59 5.10
N LYS A 290 7.27 -11.19 6.21
CA LYS A 290 7.60 -12.62 6.26
C LYS A 290 6.39 -13.48 5.90
N TYR A 291 5.22 -13.18 6.45
CA TYR A 291 3.97 -13.88 6.16
C TYR A 291 3.62 -13.84 4.66
N THR A 292 3.66 -12.67 4.05
CA THR A 292 3.32 -12.53 2.62
C THR A 292 4.30 -13.25 1.68
N LYS A 293 5.56 -13.42 2.08
CA LYS A 293 6.57 -14.18 1.32
C LYS A 293 6.30 -15.68 1.24
N GLU A 294 5.41 -16.22 2.07
CA GLU A 294 4.97 -17.62 2.00
C GLU A 294 4.01 -17.87 0.83
N LYS A 295 3.53 -16.81 0.16
CA LYS A 295 2.59 -16.89 -0.96
C LYS A 295 3.27 -16.51 -2.29
N GLN A 296 2.83 -17.14 -3.38
CA GLN A 296 3.34 -16.84 -4.72
C GLN A 296 2.59 -15.66 -5.34
N GLY A 297 3.24 -14.90 -6.23
CA GLY A 297 2.59 -13.84 -6.98
C GLY A 297 2.23 -12.58 -6.18
N VAL A 298 2.80 -12.40 -4.99
CA VAL A 298 2.68 -11.16 -4.21
C VAL A 298 3.84 -10.23 -4.54
N ILE A 299 3.55 -8.99 -4.91
CA ILE A 299 4.58 -8.00 -5.27
C ILE A 299 4.35 -6.70 -4.49
N PHE A 300 5.40 -6.21 -3.83
CA PHE A 300 5.40 -4.87 -3.26
C PHE A 300 5.78 -3.85 -4.34
N MET A 301 4.99 -2.78 -4.49
CA MET A 301 5.21 -1.78 -5.54
C MET A 301 5.03 -0.35 -5.05
N ARG A 302 5.86 0.54 -5.62
CA ARG A 302 5.67 1.99 -5.56
C ARG A 302 4.43 2.37 -6.37
N LYS A 303 3.79 3.45 -5.96
CA LYS A 303 2.53 3.94 -6.53
C LYS A 303 2.76 4.57 -7.91
N ASP A 304 3.87 5.26 -8.16
CA ASP A 304 4.21 5.70 -9.52
C ASP A 304 4.32 4.54 -10.53
N ASP A 305 4.92 3.43 -10.12
CA ASP A 305 5.06 2.24 -10.96
C ASP A 305 3.70 1.59 -11.24
N ILE A 306 2.82 1.54 -10.22
CA ILE A 306 1.43 1.11 -10.40
C ILE A 306 0.70 2.04 -11.37
N ALA A 307 0.79 3.36 -11.17
CA ALA A 307 0.10 4.35 -11.99
C ALA A 307 0.50 4.25 -13.47
N LYS A 308 1.81 4.17 -13.75
CA LYS A 308 2.34 3.99 -15.11
C LYS A 308 1.83 2.69 -15.74
N MET A 309 1.73 1.62 -14.95
CA MET A 309 1.27 0.31 -15.43
C MET A 309 -0.21 0.31 -15.82
N VAL A 310 -1.06 0.98 -15.05
CA VAL A 310 -2.53 0.89 -15.20
C VAL A 310 -3.14 2.02 -16.04
N MET A 311 -2.42 3.14 -16.24
CA MET A 311 -2.93 4.35 -16.93
C MET A 311 -3.58 4.08 -18.28
N ASN A 312 -3.01 3.15 -19.06
CA ASN A 312 -3.45 2.81 -20.43
C ASN A 312 -3.82 1.34 -20.58
N ASP A 313 -3.92 0.61 -19.47
CA ASP A 313 -4.34 -0.78 -19.48
C ASP A 313 -5.86 -0.84 -19.74
N PRO A 314 -6.33 -1.55 -20.79
CA PRO A 314 -7.74 -1.64 -21.12
C PRO A 314 -8.59 -2.30 -20.03
N ASP A 315 -7.99 -3.08 -19.13
CA ASP A 315 -8.69 -3.72 -18.02
C ASP A 315 -8.79 -2.84 -16.76
N THR A 316 -8.20 -1.64 -16.76
CA THR A 316 -8.33 -0.71 -15.65
C THR A 316 -9.73 -0.11 -15.62
N PRO A 317 -10.48 -0.24 -14.50
CA PRO A 317 -11.82 0.30 -14.42
C PRO A 317 -11.82 1.83 -14.52
N VAL A 318 -12.88 2.38 -15.09
CA VAL A 318 -13.13 3.83 -15.14
C VAL A 318 -14.26 4.15 -14.17
N ASP A 319 -13.99 5.00 -13.19
CA ASP A 319 -14.98 5.53 -12.26
C ASP A 319 -15.01 7.05 -12.35
N ASN A 320 -16.12 7.56 -12.87
CA ASN A 320 -16.37 8.98 -13.12
C ASN A 320 -17.42 9.55 -12.15
N SER A 321 -17.57 8.96 -10.97
CA SER A 321 -18.48 9.44 -9.91
C SER A 321 -18.28 10.93 -9.57
N GLU A 322 -17.07 11.45 -9.76
CA GLU A 322 -16.70 12.85 -9.52
C GLU A 322 -16.64 13.74 -10.77
N GLU A 323 -17.06 13.23 -11.94
CA GLU A 323 -16.88 13.92 -13.24
C GLU A 323 -17.44 15.35 -13.24
N LYS A 324 -18.54 15.60 -12.52
CA LYS A 324 -19.13 16.95 -12.40
C LYS A 324 -18.16 18.01 -11.88
N PHE A 325 -17.15 17.62 -11.09
CA PHE A 325 -16.13 18.53 -10.55
C PHE A 325 -14.88 18.60 -11.44
N ASN A 326 -14.68 17.60 -12.31
CA ASN A 326 -13.45 17.37 -13.05
C ASN A 326 -13.48 17.90 -14.50
N LYS A 327 -14.56 18.57 -14.91
CA LYS A 327 -14.70 19.16 -16.25
C LYS A 327 -13.77 20.35 -16.48
#